data_AF-A0A354CW57-F1
#
_entry.id   AF-A0A354CW57-F1
#
_cell.length_a   1.000
_cell.length_b   1.000
_cell.length_c   1.000
_cell.angle_alpha   90.00
_cell.angle_beta   90.00
_cell.angle_gamma   90.00
#
_symmetry.space_group_name_H-M   'P 1'
#
loop_
_entity.id
_entity.type
_entity.pdbx_description
1 polymer ?
#
loop_
_entity_poly.entity_id
_entity_poly.type
_entity_poly.pdbx_seq_one_letter_code
_entity_poly.pdbx_strand_id
1 'polypeptide(L)'
;ILLLRHLARQPIQRQNQIKYVLFGMGIGYICGSTCFLAVYDIDFNPWPSLFTPLYGAFITYAILRYRLMDIKVVITRTGILAATYLVVLGLPFAVGGWGRVWLSTRLGESWWLVPVGLCTVLATIGPFAYAYLRNQVEARLLKEQRRYQQVLQHAARGMTRVRNVAKLARFIVCVISDAVRVEHASLFLLDQATHRYVMVASRGPRRFVLESRYAVQPDHALVQWLITHRRILSEEVLAPAEAAAITQVLAGLRAVLLVPGYIEKDLVGWLALGKKLSGEGYSGDDLHAFSTLANEAAVAVENARSYEELQKAHDQLRITYDRLVDQERFVAAGQFATGLAHEIKNP
;
A
#
# COMPACT_ATOMS: atom_id res chain seq x y z
N ILE A 1 -8.16 19.95 -25.91
CA ILE A 1 -9.50 19.97 -25.25
C ILE A 1 -9.81 18.66 -24.50
N LEU A 2 -9.56 17.47 -25.08
CA LEU A 2 -9.74 16.17 -24.39
C LEU A 2 -8.92 16.03 -23.09
N LEU A 3 -7.65 16.46 -23.08
CA LEU A 3 -6.78 16.44 -21.90
C LEU A 3 -7.29 17.30 -20.72
N LEU A 4 -7.85 18.48 -20.99
CA LEU A 4 -8.39 19.38 -19.96
C LEU A 4 -9.66 18.81 -19.30
N ARG A 5 -10.51 18.11 -20.07
CA ARG A 5 -11.67 17.38 -19.53
C ARG A 5 -11.25 16.17 -18.69
N HIS A 6 -10.13 15.54 -19.03
CA HIS A 6 -9.57 14.43 -18.25
C HIS A 6 -8.91 14.92 -16.94
N LEU A 7 -8.26 16.10 -16.97
CA LEU A 7 -7.70 16.78 -15.80
C LEU A 7 -8.75 17.06 -14.72
N ALA A 8 -9.95 17.53 -15.10
CA ALA A 8 -11.02 17.84 -14.15
C ALA A 8 -11.54 16.63 -13.36
N ARG A 9 -11.26 15.39 -13.82
CA ARG A 9 -11.65 14.14 -13.16
C ARG A 9 -10.55 13.52 -12.30
N GLN A 10 -9.35 14.12 -12.27
CA GLN A 10 -8.21 13.64 -11.48
C GLN A 10 -8.18 14.33 -10.10
N PRO A 11 -7.60 13.72 -9.06
CA PRO A 11 -7.51 14.33 -7.72
C PRO A 11 -6.66 15.61 -7.74
N ILE A 12 -6.89 16.54 -6.80
CA ILE A 12 -6.29 17.88 -6.77
C ILE A 12 -4.75 17.83 -6.87
N GLN A 13 -4.11 16.84 -6.25
CA GLN A 13 -2.66 16.63 -6.37
C GLN A 13 -2.22 16.28 -7.80
N ARG A 14 -2.93 15.37 -8.47
CA ARG A 14 -2.62 14.98 -9.85
C ARG A 14 -3.01 16.06 -10.85
N GLN A 15 -4.05 16.85 -10.56
CA GLN A 15 -4.34 18.06 -11.32
C GLN A 15 -3.20 19.07 -11.24
N ASN A 16 -2.69 19.31 -10.03
CA ASN A 16 -1.57 20.21 -9.85
C ASN A 16 -0.32 19.67 -10.55
N GLN A 17 -0.04 18.37 -10.47
CA GLN A 17 1.04 17.71 -11.23
C GLN A 17 0.95 18.01 -12.73
N ILE A 18 -0.20 17.70 -13.34
CA ILE A 18 -0.37 17.86 -14.79
C ILE A 18 -0.36 19.34 -15.17
N LYS A 19 -0.90 20.24 -14.34
CA LYS A 19 -0.80 21.69 -14.55
C LYS A 19 0.64 22.17 -14.58
N TYR A 20 1.48 21.78 -13.63
CA TYR A 20 2.89 22.18 -13.60
C TYR A 20 3.69 21.58 -14.78
N VAL A 21 3.42 20.33 -15.15
CA VAL A 21 4.07 19.70 -16.31
C VAL A 21 3.64 20.37 -17.63
N LEU A 22 2.34 20.65 -17.81
CA LEU A 22 1.83 21.34 -18.99
C LEU A 22 2.32 22.78 -19.06
N PHE A 23 2.39 23.48 -17.93
CA PHE A 23 2.93 24.84 -17.86
C PHE A 23 4.42 24.86 -18.21
N GLY A 24 5.19 23.92 -17.66
CA GLY A 24 6.58 23.71 -18.05
C GLY A 24 6.73 23.45 -19.55
N MET A 25 5.98 22.47 -20.10
CA MET A 25 6.01 22.16 -21.53
C MET A 25 5.67 23.38 -22.40
N GLY A 26 4.68 24.18 -22.00
CA GLY A 26 4.31 25.40 -22.69
C GLY A 26 5.47 26.40 -22.75
N ILE A 27 6.12 26.66 -21.61
CA ILE A 27 7.32 27.52 -21.55
C ILE A 27 8.43 26.95 -22.43
N GLY A 28 8.75 25.66 -22.29
CA GLY A 28 9.82 25.03 -23.06
C GLY A 28 9.59 25.09 -24.58
N TYR A 29 8.35 24.86 -25.03
CA TYR A 29 8.01 24.90 -26.45
C TYR A 29 8.06 26.31 -27.02
N ILE A 30 7.56 27.31 -26.28
CA ILE A 30 7.60 28.73 -26.69
C ILE A 30 9.05 29.24 -26.72
N CYS A 31 9.84 28.94 -25.69
CA CYS A 31 11.24 29.32 -25.63
C CYS A 31 12.05 28.65 -26.75
N GLY A 32 11.83 27.35 -27.00
CA GLY A 32 12.55 26.61 -28.05
C GLY A 32 12.15 26.99 -29.47
N SER A 33 10.88 27.32 -29.72
CA SER A 33 10.41 27.70 -31.06
C SER A 33 11.00 29.03 -31.53
N THR A 34 11.34 29.94 -30.62
CA THR A 34 11.99 31.22 -30.99
C THR A 34 13.36 31.05 -31.61
N CYS A 35 14.06 29.94 -31.34
CA CYS A 35 15.33 29.63 -32.01
C CYS A 35 15.15 29.26 -33.49
N PHE A 36 13.97 28.77 -33.89
CA PHE A 36 13.69 28.43 -35.30
C PHE A 36 13.45 29.68 -36.17
N LEU A 37 13.05 30.81 -35.59
CA LEU A 37 12.84 32.05 -36.35
C LEU A 37 14.13 32.54 -37.03
N ALA A 38 15.28 32.30 -36.39
CA ALA A 38 16.60 32.62 -36.95
C ALA A 38 16.95 31.77 -38.20
N VAL A 39 16.32 30.60 -38.39
CA VAL A 39 16.53 29.74 -39.57
C VAL A 39 15.77 30.28 -40.80
N TYR A 40 14.76 31.13 -40.59
CA TYR A 40 13.92 31.71 -41.64
C TYR A 40 14.28 33.18 -41.99
N ASP A 41 15.50 33.63 -41.66
CA ASP A 41 15.95 35.03 -41.86
C ASP A 41 15.03 36.09 -41.22
N ILE A 42 14.36 35.73 -40.13
CA ILE A 42 13.60 36.69 -39.31
C ILE A 42 14.53 37.20 -38.21
N ASP A 43 14.85 38.49 -38.23
CA ASP A 43 15.68 39.18 -37.23
C ASP A 43 14.99 39.23 -35.85
N PHE A 44 15.04 38.11 -35.14
CA PHE A 44 14.55 37.98 -33.78
C PHE A 44 15.66 37.46 -32.87
N ASN A 45 16.08 38.29 -31.91
CA ASN A 45 17.08 37.89 -30.91
C ASN A 45 16.47 36.82 -29.99
N PRO A 46 17.00 35.58 -29.93
CA PRO A 46 16.40 34.47 -29.19
C PRO A 46 16.70 34.55 -27.69
N TRP A 47 16.51 35.72 -27.06
CA TRP A 47 16.57 35.87 -25.61
C TRP A 47 15.62 34.91 -24.84
N PRO A 48 14.45 34.47 -25.37
CA PRO A 48 13.60 33.51 -24.66
C PRO A 48 14.26 32.14 -24.47
N SER A 49 15.26 31.79 -25.28
CA SER A 49 16.03 30.55 -25.15
C SER A 49 16.77 30.44 -23.82
N LEU A 50 17.11 31.57 -23.18
CA LEU A 50 17.74 31.63 -21.86
C LEU A 50 16.85 31.04 -20.76
N PHE A 51 15.53 30.99 -20.96
CA PHE A 51 14.57 30.41 -20.01
C PHE A 51 14.31 28.92 -20.22
N THR A 52 14.92 28.29 -21.22
CA THR A 52 14.83 26.83 -21.44
C THR A 52 15.20 26.00 -20.19
N PRO A 53 16.20 26.37 -19.35
CA PRO A 53 16.49 25.65 -18.11
C PRO A 53 15.34 25.70 -17.08
N LEU A 54 14.48 26.72 -17.09
CA LEU A 54 13.33 26.81 -16.18
C LEU A 54 12.33 25.69 -16.45
N TYR A 55 12.16 25.26 -17.70
CA TYR A 55 11.35 24.08 -18.02
C TYR A 55 11.84 22.85 -17.24
N GLY A 56 13.15 22.60 -17.26
CA GLY A 56 13.78 21.53 -16.49
C GLY A 56 13.56 21.69 -14.99
N ALA A 57 13.65 22.92 -14.47
CA ALA A 57 13.40 23.21 -13.06
C ALA A 57 11.93 22.98 -12.66
N PHE A 58 10.96 23.38 -13.48
CA PHE A 58 9.53 23.15 -13.24
C PHE A 58 9.17 21.66 -13.28
N ILE A 59 9.72 20.91 -14.24
CA ILE A 59 9.57 19.45 -14.28
C ILE A 59 10.21 18.82 -13.05
N THR A 60 11.42 19.22 -12.69
CA THR A 60 12.13 18.69 -11.52
C THR A 60 11.36 18.98 -10.24
N TYR A 61 10.84 20.20 -10.08
CA TYR A 61 9.97 20.58 -8.97
C TYR A 61 8.67 19.77 -8.96
N ALA A 62 8.02 19.59 -10.12
CA ALA A 62 6.82 18.79 -10.23
C ALA A 62 7.07 17.33 -9.82
N ILE A 63 8.20 16.76 -10.26
CA ILE A 63 8.64 15.41 -9.91
C ILE A 63 8.92 15.30 -8.40
N LEU A 64 9.74 16.20 -7.83
CA LEU A 64 10.14 16.15 -6.42
C LEU A 64 8.99 16.44 -5.45
N ARG A 65 8.18 17.48 -5.73
CA ARG A 65 7.11 17.93 -4.84
C ARG A 65 5.88 17.03 -4.92
N TYR A 66 5.59 16.51 -6.10
CA TYR A 66 4.35 15.76 -6.34
C TYR A 66 4.57 14.27 -6.66
N ARG A 67 5.79 13.75 -6.51
CA ARG A 67 6.12 12.31 -6.54
C ARG A 67 5.55 11.59 -7.78
N LEU A 68 5.77 12.17 -8.97
CA LEU A 68 5.26 11.67 -10.26
C LEU A 68 5.81 10.29 -10.67
N MET A 69 6.88 9.82 -10.04
CA MET A 69 7.58 8.58 -10.34
C MET A 69 8.23 8.05 -9.05
N ASP A 70 8.55 6.75 -8.98
CA ASP A 70 9.19 6.13 -7.81
C ASP A 70 10.61 6.70 -7.58
N ILE A 71 10.63 7.86 -6.92
CA ILE A 71 11.74 8.81 -6.95
C ILE A 71 12.95 8.29 -6.20
N LYS A 72 12.73 7.40 -5.22
CA LYS A 72 13.80 6.83 -4.40
C LYS A 72 14.84 6.15 -5.28
N VAL A 73 14.39 5.32 -6.22
CA VAL A 73 15.27 4.57 -7.13
C VAL A 73 16.02 5.51 -8.07
N VAL A 74 15.35 6.53 -8.60
CA VAL A 74 15.98 7.50 -9.51
C VAL A 74 16.98 8.40 -8.79
N ILE A 75 16.64 8.91 -7.60
CA ILE A 75 17.57 9.71 -6.79
C ILE A 75 18.79 8.89 -6.41
N THR A 76 18.63 7.62 -6.01
CA THR A 76 19.79 6.77 -5.75
C THR A 76 20.60 6.52 -7.02
N ARG A 77 19.97 6.24 -8.16
CA ARG A 77 20.67 5.94 -9.41
C ARG A 77 21.44 7.15 -9.94
N THR A 78 20.78 8.30 -10.03
CA THR A 78 21.39 9.55 -10.50
C THR A 78 22.38 10.11 -9.48
N GLY A 79 22.10 9.98 -8.18
CA GLY A 79 22.99 10.43 -7.11
C GLY A 79 24.29 9.62 -7.05
N ILE A 80 24.22 8.29 -7.13
CA ILE A 80 25.41 7.42 -7.19
C ILE A 80 26.20 7.69 -8.47
N LEU A 81 25.51 7.86 -9.61
CA LEU A 81 26.14 8.24 -10.87
C LEU A 81 26.89 9.57 -10.73
N ALA A 82 26.21 10.64 -10.30
CA ALA A 82 26.80 11.97 -10.12
C ALA A 82 27.98 11.95 -9.14
N ALA A 83 27.86 11.25 -8.00
CA ALA A 83 28.95 11.09 -7.04
C ALA A 83 30.15 10.34 -7.66
N THR A 84 29.89 9.28 -8.43
CA THR A 84 30.95 8.53 -9.12
C THR A 84 31.68 9.41 -10.13
N TYR A 85 30.96 10.10 -11.02
CA TYR A 85 31.58 10.99 -12.01
C TYR A 85 32.27 12.20 -11.36
N LEU A 86 31.75 12.73 -10.26
CA LEU A 86 32.39 13.80 -9.49
C LEU A 86 33.75 13.33 -8.95
N VAL A 87 33.85 12.09 -8.46
CA VAL A 87 35.14 11.55 -7.99
C VAL A 87 36.07 11.26 -9.17
N VAL A 88 35.56 10.61 -10.23
CA VAL A 88 36.36 10.20 -11.40
C VAL A 88 36.92 11.42 -12.15
N LEU A 89 36.15 12.49 -12.30
CA LEU A 89 36.56 13.69 -13.03
C LEU A 89 37.13 14.77 -12.10
N GLY A 90 36.50 14.98 -10.95
CA GLY A 90 36.85 16.07 -10.04
C GLY A 90 38.15 15.85 -9.30
N LEU A 91 38.47 14.61 -8.91
CA LEU A 91 39.69 14.33 -8.15
C LEU A 91 40.97 14.52 -9.00
N PRO A 92 41.06 14.00 -10.25
CA PRO A 92 42.17 14.34 -11.14
C PRO A 92 42.29 15.83 -11.44
N PHE A 93 41.16 16.52 -11.60
CA PHE A 93 41.16 17.97 -11.86
C PHE A 93 41.65 18.77 -10.64
N ALA A 94 41.24 18.40 -9.44
CA ALA A 94 41.71 19.00 -8.19
C ALA A 94 43.21 18.75 -7.98
N VAL A 95 43.68 17.52 -8.21
CA VAL A 95 45.11 17.17 -8.14
C VAL A 95 45.91 17.95 -9.18
N GLY A 96 45.42 18.06 -10.41
CA GLY A 96 46.08 18.82 -11.47
C GLY A 96 46.05 20.34 -11.23
N GLY A 97 44.97 20.88 -10.65
CA GLY A 97 44.80 22.31 -10.40
C GLY A 97 45.56 22.79 -9.17
N TRP A 98 45.30 22.21 -7.99
CA TRP A 98 45.94 22.60 -6.74
C TRP A 98 47.35 22.02 -6.58
N GLY A 99 47.56 20.79 -7.06
CA GLY A 99 48.86 20.13 -6.98
C GLY A 99 49.86 20.61 -8.03
N ARG A 100 49.46 21.44 -9.01
CA ARG A 100 50.29 21.81 -10.18
C ARG A 100 51.71 22.22 -9.80
N VAL A 101 51.83 23.20 -8.90
CA VAL A 101 53.13 23.81 -8.52
C VAL A 101 54.02 22.77 -7.83
N TRP A 102 53.44 22.00 -6.92
CA TRP A 102 54.18 20.95 -6.21
C TRP A 102 54.63 19.84 -7.17
N LEU A 103 53.72 19.36 -8.03
CA LEU A 103 54.04 18.32 -9.01
C LEU A 103 55.07 18.78 -10.04
N SER A 104 54.99 20.03 -10.52
CA SER A 104 55.97 20.56 -11.48
C SER A 104 57.37 20.70 -10.89
N THR A 105 57.50 20.95 -9.57
CA THR A 105 58.82 20.98 -8.92
C THR A 105 59.46 19.60 -8.77
N ARG A 106 58.66 18.53 -8.67
CA ARG A 106 59.15 17.15 -8.52
C ARG A 106 59.36 16.41 -9.85
N LEU A 107 58.44 16.61 -10.80
CA LEU A 107 58.33 15.83 -12.05
C LEU A 107 58.62 16.68 -13.31
N GLY A 108 58.92 17.97 -13.15
CA GLY A 108 59.22 18.87 -14.27
C GLY A 108 58.04 19.01 -15.25
N GLU A 109 58.33 18.98 -16.54
CA GLU A 109 57.32 19.10 -17.61
C GLU A 109 56.31 17.95 -17.64
N SER A 110 56.65 16.80 -17.05
CA SER A 110 55.81 15.60 -17.05
C SER A 110 54.75 15.56 -15.92
N TRP A 111 54.56 16.67 -15.19
CA TRP A 111 53.60 16.78 -14.09
C TRP A 111 52.15 16.37 -14.46
N TRP A 112 51.76 16.58 -15.72
CA TRP A 112 50.42 16.29 -16.23
C TRP A 112 50.12 14.78 -16.33
N LEU A 113 51.14 13.92 -16.34
CA LEU A 113 50.96 12.47 -16.37
C LEU A 113 50.29 11.94 -15.11
N VAL A 114 50.47 12.61 -13.97
CA VAL A 114 49.89 12.17 -12.69
C VAL A 114 48.35 12.32 -12.69
N PRO A 115 47.76 13.49 -12.97
CA PRO A 115 46.30 13.60 -13.05
C PRO A 115 45.73 12.79 -14.22
N VAL A 116 46.41 12.67 -15.36
CA VAL A 116 45.94 11.82 -16.47
C VAL A 116 45.94 10.34 -16.09
N GLY A 117 47.02 9.84 -15.48
CA GLY A 117 47.10 8.46 -14.98
C GLY A 117 46.09 8.18 -13.87
N LEU A 118 45.82 9.15 -13.01
CA LEU A 118 44.78 9.04 -11.99
C LEU A 118 43.38 8.98 -12.63
N CYS A 119 43.14 9.78 -13.67
CA CYS A 119 41.90 9.76 -14.42
C CYS A 119 41.68 8.42 -15.13
N THR A 120 42.69 7.84 -15.76
CA THR A 120 42.55 6.54 -16.43
C THR A 120 42.25 5.42 -15.43
N VAL A 121 42.97 5.36 -14.31
CA VAL A 121 42.71 4.37 -13.24
C VAL A 121 41.29 4.53 -12.68
N LEU A 122 40.88 5.76 -12.37
CA LEU A 122 39.53 6.03 -11.86
C LEU A 122 38.44 5.77 -12.91
N ALA A 123 38.69 6.04 -14.20
CA ALA A 123 37.75 5.75 -15.28
C ALA A 123 37.58 4.25 -15.51
N THR A 124 38.62 3.44 -15.30
CA THR A 124 38.52 1.97 -15.35
C THR A 124 37.77 1.42 -14.13
N ILE A 125 38.06 1.90 -12.92
CA ILE A 125 37.46 1.38 -11.68
C ILE A 125 36.04 1.93 -11.43
N GLY A 126 35.78 3.17 -11.83
CA GLY A 126 34.55 3.92 -11.57
C GLY A 126 33.27 3.19 -11.97
N PRO A 127 33.15 2.63 -13.19
CA PRO A 127 31.98 1.87 -13.62
C PRO A 127 31.72 0.62 -12.76
N PHE A 128 32.77 -0.09 -12.33
CA PHE A 128 32.64 -1.25 -11.45
C PHE A 128 32.22 -0.85 -10.04
N ALA A 129 32.81 0.21 -9.49
CA ALA A 129 32.41 0.77 -8.20
C ALA A 129 30.94 1.23 -8.23
N TYR A 130 30.52 1.92 -9.30
CA TYR A 130 29.12 2.31 -9.53
C TYR A 130 28.21 1.08 -9.57
N ALA A 131 28.54 0.06 -10.35
CA ALA A 131 27.73 -1.15 -10.47
C ALA A 131 27.60 -1.87 -9.11
N TYR A 132 28.69 -1.96 -8.35
CA TYR A 132 28.71 -2.57 -7.02
C TYR A 132 27.84 -1.79 -6.02
N LEU A 133 28.04 -0.48 -5.92
CA LEU A 133 27.29 0.40 -5.01
C LEU A 133 25.80 0.42 -5.36
N ARG A 134 25.46 0.53 -6.65
CA ARG A 134 24.08 0.50 -7.13
C ARG A 134 23.39 -0.80 -6.71
N ASN A 135 24.02 -1.95 -6.99
CA ASN A 135 23.42 -3.25 -6.70
C ASN A 135 23.24 -3.46 -5.19
N GLN A 136 24.17 -3.01 -4.35
CA GLN A 136 24.04 -3.08 -2.89
C GLN A 136 22.86 -2.24 -2.38
N VAL A 137 22.74 -1.00 -2.86
CA VAL A 137 21.67 -0.08 -2.46
C VAL A 137 20.31 -0.59 -2.93
N GLU A 138 20.19 -0.99 -4.20
CA GLU A 138 18.97 -1.57 -4.76
C GLU A 138 18.59 -2.86 -4.03
N ALA A 139 19.55 -3.75 -3.75
CA ALA A 139 19.28 -4.98 -3.01
C ALA A 139 18.76 -4.70 -1.59
N ARG A 140 19.30 -3.69 -0.89
CA ARG A 140 18.79 -3.30 0.44
C ARG A 140 17.39 -2.71 0.37
N LEU A 141 17.13 -1.82 -0.58
CA LEU A 141 15.80 -1.21 -0.78
C LEU A 141 14.74 -2.25 -1.12
N LEU A 142 15.04 -3.16 -2.06
CA LEU A 142 14.15 -4.25 -2.46
C LEU A 142 13.96 -5.28 -1.34
N LYS A 143 14.97 -5.51 -0.49
CA LYS A 143 14.87 -6.45 0.62
C LYS A 143 13.87 -5.98 1.67
N GLU A 144 13.79 -4.69 1.97
CA GLU A 144 12.76 -4.15 2.87
C GLU A 144 11.36 -4.35 2.30
N GLN A 145 11.15 -4.08 1.00
CA GLN A 145 9.86 -4.30 0.35
C GLN A 145 9.46 -5.78 0.34
N ARG A 146 10.38 -6.68 -0.02
CA ARG A 146 10.12 -8.13 -0.02
C ARG A 146 9.83 -8.67 1.37
N ARG A 147 10.46 -8.13 2.41
CA ARG A 147 10.31 -8.62 3.79
C ARG A 147 8.88 -8.50 4.30
N TYR A 148 8.21 -7.35 4.12
CA TYR A 148 6.84 -7.23 4.61
C TYR A 148 5.86 -8.05 3.77
N GLN A 149 6.07 -8.15 2.45
CA GLN A 149 5.27 -9.03 1.59
C GLN A 149 5.34 -10.50 2.05
N GLN A 150 6.54 -10.98 2.39
CA GLN A 150 6.73 -12.30 2.98
C GLN A 150 6.00 -12.44 4.33
N VAL A 151 6.04 -11.43 5.19
CA VAL A 151 5.31 -11.42 6.46
C VAL A 151 3.79 -11.53 6.24
N LEU A 152 3.24 -10.80 5.27
CA LEU A 152 1.82 -10.88 4.94
C LEU A 152 1.44 -12.27 4.40
N GLN A 153 2.22 -12.85 3.50
CA GLN A 153 1.99 -14.20 2.98
C GLN A 153 2.10 -15.28 4.07
N HIS A 154 3.09 -15.18 4.95
CA HIS A 154 3.23 -16.10 6.08
C HIS A 154 2.06 -15.99 7.05
N ALA A 155 1.59 -14.78 7.31
CA ALA A 155 0.41 -14.57 8.14
C ALA A 155 -0.84 -15.17 7.51
N ALA A 156 -1.04 -15.00 6.21
CA ALA A 156 -2.18 -15.54 5.47
C ALA A 156 -2.28 -17.08 5.63
N ARG A 157 -1.15 -17.79 5.50
CA ARG A 157 -1.09 -19.24 5.79
C ARG A 157 -1.47 -19.59 7.23
N GLY A 158 -1.05 -18.76 8.20
CA GLY A 158 -1.36 -18.94 9.62
C GLY A 158 -2.84 -18.72 9.97
N MET A 159 -3.57 -17.93 9.19
CA MET A 159 -4.98 -17.60 9.43
C MET A 159 -5.89 -18.82 9.38
N THR A 160 -5.61 -19.77 8.50
CA THR A 160 -6.42 -20.99 8.29
C THR A 160 -6.58 -21.88 9.53
N ARG A 161 -5.69 -21.76 10.51
CA ARG A 161 -5.74 -22.56 11.75
C ARG A 161 -6.59 -21.93 12.84
N VAL A 162 -6.97 -20.66 12.70
CA VAL A 162 -7.71 -19.93 13.72
C VAL A 162 -9.20 -20.15 13.53
N ARG A 163 -9.82 -20.87 14.46
CA ARG A 163 -11.25 -21.25 14.36
C ARG A 163 -12.22 -20.23 14.93
N ASN A 164 -11.72 -19.15 15.55
CA ASN A 164 -12.58 -18.13 16.15
C ASN A 164 -12.50 -16.82 15.38
N VAL A 165 -13.65 -16.33 14.92
CA VAL A 165 -13.73 -15.15 14.03
C VAL A 165 -13.15 -13.91 14.70
N ALA A 166 -13.49 -13.65 15.96
CA ALA A 166 -13.01 -12.47 16.69
C ALA A 166 -11.49 -12.50 16.93
N LYS A 167 -10.93 -13.67 17.25
CA LYS A 167 -9.47 -13.85 17.40
C LYS A 167 -8.76 -13.68 16.05
N LEU A 168 -9.32 -14.26 14.98
CA LEU A 168 -8.77 -14.16 13.63
C LEU A 168 -8.78 -12.70 13.14
N ALA A 169 -9.89 -11.99 13.31
CA ALA A 169 -10.02 -10.57 12.95
C ALA A 169 -8.95 -9.72 13.65
N ARG A 170 -8.75 -9.90 14.95
CA ARG A 170 -7.71 -9.20 15.72
C ARG A 170 -6.30 -9.56 15.22
N PHE A 171 -6.07 -10.82 14.87
CA PHE A 171 -4.79 -11.27 14.32
C PHE A 171 -4.50 -10.62 12.96
N ILE A 172 -5.46 -10.59 12.04
CA ILE A 172 -5.33 -9.94 10.72
C ILE A 172 -4.97 -8.47 10.87
N VAL A 173 -5.74 -7.73 11.68
CA VAL A 173 -5.52 -6.30 11.90
C VAL A 173 -4.16 -6.04 12.58
N CYS A 174 -3.77 -6.89 13.53
CA CYS A 174 -2.46 -6.85 14.19
C CYS A 174 -1.32 -6.98 13.18
N VAL A 175 -1.32 -8.06 12.38
CA VAL A 175 -0.29 -8.34 11.38
C VAL A 175 -0.19 -7.20 10.38
N ILE A 176 -1.31 -6.74 9.83
CA ILE A 176 -1.30 -5.70 8.80
C ILE A 176 -0.80 -4.37 9.37
N SER A 177 -1.29 -4.02 10.56
CA SER A 177 -0.84 -2.81 11.25
C SER A 177 0.66 -2.81 11.50
N ASP A 178 1.23 -3.96 11.89
CA ASP A 178 2.65 -4.08 12.24
C ASP A 178 3.55 -4.23 11.01
N ALA A 179 3.13 -5.00 10.01
CA ALA A 179 3.88 -5.25 8.79
C ALA A 179 3.94 -4.00 7.88
N VAL A 180 2.80 -3.31 7.73
CA VAL A 180 2.68 -2.13 6.84
C VAL A 180 2.98 -0.83 7.58
N ARG A 181 2.94 -0.84 8.91
CA ARG A 181 3.12 0.34 9.78
C ARG A 181 2.18 1.48 9.37
N VAL A 182 0.88 1.24 9.52
CA VAL A 182 -0.18 2.23 9.22
C VAL A 182 -0.64 2.95 10.49
N GLU A 183 -1.17 4.17 10.33
CA GLU A 183 -1.77 4.94 11.43
C GLU A 183 -2.97 4.23 12.06
N HIS A 184 -3.80 3.61 11.22
CA HIS A 184 -4.99 2.88 11.64
C HIS A 184 -5.28 1.72 10.71
N ALA A 185 -5.76 0.61 11.27
CA ALA A 185 -6.30 -0.51 10.52
C ALA A 185 -7.56 -1.02 11.20
N SER A 186 -8.61 -1.29 10.44
CA SER A 186 -9.85 -1.88 10.95
C SER A 186 -10.43 -2.88 9.96
N LEU A 187 -11.03 -3.95 10.48
CA LEU A 187 -11.67 -5.00 9.69
C LEU A 187 -13.18 -4.96 9.91
N PHE A 188 -13.90 -4.88 8.79
CA PHE A 188 -15.36 -4.96 8.72
C PHE A 188 -15.75 -6.31 8.14
N LEU A 189 -16.73 -6.97 8.76
CA LEU A 189 -17.28 -8.23 8.29
C LEU A 189 -18.81 -8.16 8.28
N LEU A 190 -19.44 -8.86 7.35
CA LEU A 190 -20.90 -8.98 7.30
C LEU A 190 -21.39 -9.80 8.49
N ASP A 191 -22.19 -9.21 9.37
CA ASP A 191 -22.90 -9.96 10.41
C ASP A 191 -24.15 -10.63 9.82
N GLN A 192 -24.22 -11.96 9.87
CA GLN A 192 -25.35 -12.73 9.34
C GLN A 192 -26.65 -12.50 10.12
N ALA A 193 -26.58 -12.15 11.41
CA ALA A 193 -27.78 -11.94 12.22
C ALA A 193 -28.47 -10.61 11.85
N THR A 194 -27.69 -9.53 11.73
CA THR A 194 -28.21 -8.19 11.45
C THR A 194 -28.19 -7.81 9.97
N HIS A 195 -27.56 -8.62 9.11
CA HIS A 195 -27.32 -8.32 7.70
C HIS A 195 -26.63 -6.96 7.48
N ARG A 196 -25.70 -6.60 8.36
CA ARG A 196 -24.95 -5.33 8.31
C ARG A 196 -23.46 -5.58 8.43
N TYR A 197 -22.65 -4.74 7.78
CA TYR A 197 -21.20 -4.81 7.92
C TYR A 197 -20.78 -4.10 9.18
N VAL A 198 -20.23 -4.85 10.13
CA VAL A 198 -19.83 -4.35 11.44
C VAL A 198 -18.32 -4.41 11.58
N MET A 199 -17.75 -3.42 12.28
CA MET A 199 -16.34 -3.44 12.62
C MET A 199 -16.07 -4.50 13.71
N VAL A 200 -15.28 -5.52 13.38
CA VAL A 200 -14.98 -6.65 14.30
C VAL A 200 -13.63 -6.46 15.00
N ALA A 201 -12.69 -5.78 14.36
CA ALA A 201 -11.38 -5.50 14.93
C ALA A 201 -10.82 -4.16 14.44
N SER A 202 -10.02 -3.52 15.28
CA SER A 202 -9.38 -2.24 14.99
C SER A 202 -8.07 -2.07 15.77
N ARG A 203 -7.09 -1.34 15.21
CA ARG A 203 -5.79 -1.03 15.82
C ARG A 203 -5.26 0.33 15.37
N GLY A 204 -4.72 1.11 16.31
CA GLY A 204 -4.09 2.42 16.08
C GLY A 204 -3.64 3.11 17.39
N PRO A 205 -2.78 4.14 17.33
CA PRO A 205 -2.13 4.78 18.50
C PRO A 205 -3.08 5.63 19.35
N ARG A 206 -4.16 6.16 18.76
CA ARG A 206 -5.36 6.43 19.54
C ARG A 206 -6.10 5.12 19.61
N ARG A 207 -6.44 4.65 20.81
CA ARG A 207 -7.61 3.79 21.02
C ARG A 207 -8.76 4.54 20.36
N PHE A 208 -8.96 4.29 19.08
CA PHE A 208 -10.18 4.62 18.40
C PHE A 208 -11.14 3.64 19.05
N VAL A 209 -11.72 4.07 20.17
CA VAL A 209 -12.78 3.39 20.88
C VAL A 209 -13.99 3.54 19.96
N LEU A 210 -13.97 2.83 18.83
CA LEU A 210 -15.18 2.53 18.09
C LEU A 210 -15.80 1.38 18.87
N GLU A 211 -16.43 1.75 19.99
CA GLU A 211 -17.64 1.07 20.43
C GLU A 211 -18.48 0.83 19.18
N SER A 212 -18.52 -0.40 18.69
CA SER A 212 -19.71 -1.13 18.19
C SER A 212 -20.76 -0.42 17.30
N ARG A 213 -20.55 0.81 16.81
CA ARG A 213 -21.58 1.68 16.23
C ARG A 213 -21.35 2.08 14.78
N TYR A 214 -20.20 1.78 14.18
CA TYR A 214 -20.04 1.87 12.74
C TYR A 214 -20.52 0.55 12.11
N ALA A 215 -21.83 0.49 11.88
CA ALA A 215 -22.46 -0.51 11.05
C ALA A 215 -22.79 0.14 9.70
N VAL A 216 -22.29 -0.45 8.61
CA VAL A 216 -22.61 0.00 7.26
C VAL A 216 -23.68 -0.93 6.70
N GLN A 217 -24.78 -0.36 6.24
CA GLN A 217 -25.86 -1.13 5.66
C GLN A 217 -25.47 -1.62 4.24
N PRO A 218 -25.98 -2.79 3.79
CA PRO A 218 -25.64 -3.32 2.47
C PRO A 218 -26.08 -2.45 1.29
N ASP A 219 -27.11 -1.63 1.47
CA ASP A 219 -27.64 -0.66 0.50
C ASP A 219 -26.78 0.62 0.40
N HIS A 220 -25.84 0.82 1.32
CA HIS A 220 -24.98 2.00 1.31
C HIS A 220 -24.11 2.02 0.05
N ALA A 221 -23.95 3.21 -0.55
CA ALA A 221 -23.20 3.43 -1.79
C ALA A 221 -21.79 2.81 -1.77
N LEU A 222 -21.11 2.86 -0.62
CA LEU A 222 -19.83 2.20 -0.37
C LEU A 222 -19.86 0.69 -0.68
N VAL A 223 -20.84 -0.03 -0.11
CA VAL A 223 -20.93 -1.48 -0.21
C VAL A 223 -21.30 -1.86 -1.63
N GLN A 224 -22.28 -1.16 -2.22
CA GLN A 224 -22.66 -1.35 -3.62
C GLN A 224 -21.46 -1.14 -4.55
N TRP A 225 -20.67 -0.09 -4.32
CA TRP A 225 -19.46 0.15 -5.09
C TRP A 225 -18.47 -1.02 -4.99
N LEU A 226 -18.22 -1.53 -3.78
CA LEU A 226 -17.31 -2.66 -3.55
C LEU A 226 -17.83 -3.94 -4.24
N ILE A 227 -19.13 -4.18 -4.24
CA ILE A 227 -19.74 -5.35 -4.90
C ILE A 227 -19.65 -5.22 -6.43
N THR A 228 -19.95 -4.04 -6.99
CA THR A 228 -19.95 -3.80 -8.44
C THR A 228 -18.54 -3.81 -9.03
N HIS A 229 -17.58 -3.14 -8.37
CA HIS A 229 -16.26 -2.93 -8.96
C HIS A 229 -15.23 -4.01 -8.61
N ARG A 230 -15.42 -4.75 -7.50
CA ARG A 230 -14.56 -5.86 -7.08
C ARG A 230 -13.06 -5.54 -7.03
N ARG A 231 -12.74 -4.35 -6.58
CA ARG A 231 -11.37 -3.83 -6.53
C ARG A 231 -11.18 -2.96 -5.30
N ILE A 232 -9.92 -2.73 -4.98
CA ILE A 232 -9.54 -1.85 -3.87
C ILE A 232 -10.06 -0.44 -4.13
N LEU A 233 -10.75 0.12 -3.14
CA LEU A 233 -11.23 1.48 -3.16
C LEU A 233 -10.17 2.37 -2.53
N SER A 234 -9.71 3.36 -3.29
CA SER A 234 -8.99 4.52 -2.75
C SER A 234 -9.77 5.77 -3.14
N GLU A 235 -9.58 6.85 -2.38
CA GLU A 235 -10.24 8.13 -2.66
C GLU A 235 -10.00 8.60 -4.12
N GLU A 236 -8.87 8.21 -4.71
CA GLU A 236 -8.46 8.56 -6.07
C GLU A 236 -9.30 7.91 -7.19
N VAL A 237 -9.99 6.80 -6.91
CA VAL A 237 -10.70 6.00 -7.92
C VAL A 237 -12.18 6.39 -8.01
N LEU A 238 -12.68 7.19 -7.07
CA LEU A 238 -14.09 7.57 -6.99
C LEU A 238 -14.51 8.55 -8.08
N ALA A 239 -15.63 8.26 -8.74
CA ALA A 239 -16.28 9.24 -9.60
C ALA A 239 -16.86 10.40 -8.77
N PRO A 240 -16.92 11.63 -9.29
CA PRO A 240 -17.40 12.79 -8.53
C PRO A 240 -18.80 12.63 -7.93
N ALA A 241 -19.68 11.87 -8.60
CA ALA A 241 -21.05 11.60 -8.14
C ALA A 241 -21.10 10.64 -6.94
N GLU A 242 -20.19 9.69 -6.86
CA GLU A 242 -20.13 8.66 -5.80
C GLU A 242 -19.23 9.10 -4.63
N ALA A 243 -18.37 10.09 -4.87
CA ALA A 243 -17.37 10.54 -3.93
C ALA A 243 -17.97 11.07 -2.62
N ALA A 244 -19.05 11.84 -2.64
CA ALA A 244 -19.54 12.53 -1.44
C ALA A 244 -19.92 11.58 -0.29
N ALA A 245 -20.74 10.57 -0.55
CA ALA A 245 -21.17 9.61 0.49
C ALA A 245 -20.02 8.70 0.94
N ILE A 246 -19.17 8.27 0.01
CA ILE A 246 -18.08 7.32 0.30
C ILE A 246 -16.93 8.04 1.03
N THR A 247 -16.58 9.26 0.63
CA THR A 247 -15.55 10.07 1.30
C THR A 247 -15.92 10.40 2.74
N GLN A 248 -17.21 10.63 3.04
CA GLN A 248 -17.65 10.82 4.42
C GLN A 248 -17.39 9.60 5.29
N VAL A 249 -17.65 8.39 4.78
CA VAL A 249 -17.33 7.14 5.48
C VAL A 249 -15.82 6.97 5.63
N LEU A 250 -15.04 7.16 4.57
CA LEU A 250 -13.58 7.10 4.62
C LEU A 250 -12.99 8.07 5.65
N ALA A 251 -13.48 9.31 5.69
CA ALA A 251 -13.06 10.32 6.64
C ALA A 251 -13.41 9.92 8.09
N GLY A 252 -14.61 9.39 8.31
CA GLY A 252 -15.03 8.85 9.61
C GLY A 252 -14.13 7.71 10.10
N LEU A 253 -13.72 6.84 9.18
CA LEU A 253 -12.78 5.73 9.45
C LEU A 253 -11.31 6.16 9.46
N ARG A 254 -11.01 7.41 9.07
CA ARG A 254 -9.65 7.89 8.73
C ARG A 254 -8.89 6.94 7.81
N ALA A 255 -9.64 6.28 6.94
CA ALA A 255 -9.12 5.32 5.98
C ALA A 255 -8.83 6.04 4.66
N VAL A 256 -7.69 5.70 4.06
CA VAL A 256 -7.32 6.14 2.71
C VAL A 256 -7.51 5.00 1.70
N LEU A 257 -7.52 3.76 2.19
CA LEU A 257 -7.62 2.55 1.38
C LEU A 257 -8.62 1.57 1.99
N LEU A 258 -9.54 1.04 1.19
CA LEU A 258 -10.41 -0.08 1.55
C LEU A 258 -10.08 -1.27 0.66
N VAL A 259 -9.67 -2.36 1.29
CA VAL A 259 -9.29 -3.60 0.64
C VAL A 259 -10.40 -4.63 0.89
N PRO A 260 -11.29 -4.86 -0.09
CA PRO A 260 -12.36 -5.83 0.05
C PRO A 260 -11.82 -7.27 -0.03
N GLY A 261 -12.48 -8.17 0.70
CA GLY A 261 -12.26 -9.62 0.64
C GLY A 261 -13.52 -10.33 0.15
N TYR A 262 -13.37 -11.16 -0.87
CA TYR A 262 -14.47 -11.88 -1.50
C TYR A 262 -14.31 -13.38 -1.36
N ILE A 263 -15.44 -14.08 -1.31
CA ILE A 263 -15.54 -15.51 -1.62
C ILE A 263 -16.36 -15.61 -2.88
N GLU A 264 -15.74 -16.12 -3.95
CA GLU A 264 -16.29 -16.15 -5.30
C GLU A 264 -16.80 -14.77 -5.79
N LYS A 265 -18.07 -14.47 -5.51
CA LYS A 265 -18.78 -13.27 -5.94
C LYS A 265 -19.28 -12.42 -4.76
N ASP A 266 -19.25 -12.95 -3.55
CA ASP A 266 -19.87 -12.35 -2.38
C ASP A 266 -18.84 -11.62 -1.54
N LEU A 267 -19.19 -10.39 -1.15
CA LEU A 267 -18.37 -9.57 -0.29
C LEU A 267 -18.51 -10.07 1.16
N VAL A 268 -17.45 -10.66 1.69
CA VAL A 268 -17.43 -11.11 3.10
C VAL A 268 -17.18 -9.93 4.03
N GLY A 269 -16.39 -8.97 3.56
CA GLY A 269 -16.00 -7.80 4.33
C GLY A 269 -14.88 -7.01 3.66
N TRP A 270 -14.34 -6.03 4.39
CA TRP A 270 -13.20 -5.25 3.91
C TRP A 270 -12.31 -4.83 5.06
N LEU A 271 -11.05 -4.58 4.70
CA LEU A 271 -10.05 -4.00 5.55
C LEU A 271 -9.92 -2.51 5.21
N ALA A 272 -10.11 -1.64 6.19
CA ALA A 272 -9.89 -0.21 6.06
C ALA A 272 -8.53 0.17 6.63
N LEU A 273 -7.68 0.80 5.82
CA LEU A 273 -6.31 1.20 6.16
C LEU A 273 -6.14 2.71 6.07
N GLY A 274 -5.56 3.29 7.11
CA GLY A 274 -5.16 4.68 7.18
C GLY A 274 -3.88 4.96 6.37
N LYS A 275 -3.25 6.12 6.61
CA LYS A 275 -1.98 6.46 5.97
C LYS A 275 -0.84 5.59 6.51
N LYS A 276 0.17 5.32 5.68
CA LYS A 276 1.42 4.73 6.15
C LYS A 276 2.16 5.73 7.04
N LEU A 277 2.75 5.25 8.14
CA LEU A 277 3.56 6.06 9.03
C LEU A 277 4.85 6.58 8.35
N SER A 278 5.28 5.97 7.25
CA SER A 278 6.37 6.48 6.41
C SER A 278 5.99 7.76 5.63
N GLY A 279 4.69 8.09 5.54
CA GLY A 279 4.19 9.18 4.70
C GLY A 279 4.23 8.89 3.20
N GLU A 280 4.50 7.63 2.81
CA GLU A 280 4.42 7.18 1.41
C GLU A 280 3.01 6.70 1.06
N GLY A 281 2.67 6.79 -0.23
CA GLY A 281 1.46 6.19 -0.75
C GLY A 281 1.54 4.66 -0.77
N TYR A 282 0.41 4.03 -1.09
CA TYR A 282 0.37 2.60 -1.38
C TYR A 282 0.82 2.36 -2.83
N SER A 283 1.83 1.51 -3.03
CA SER A 283 2.32 1.11 -4.35
C SER A 283 1.39 0.06 -4.98
N GLY A 284 1.51 -0.17 -6.29
CA GLY A 284 0.75 -1.24 -6.96
C GLY A 284 1.02 -2.62 -6.34
N ASP A 285 2.25 -2.88 -5.92
CA ASP A 285 2.62 -4.13 -5.25
C ASP A 285 1.98 -4.27 -3.87
N ASP A 286 1.82 -3.17 -3.12
CA ASP A 286 1.05 -3.17 -1.87
C ASP A 286 -0.41 -3.57 -2.13
N LEU A 287 -1.03 -2.94 -3.13
CA LEU A 287 -2.42 -3.18 -3.49
C LEU A 287 -2.63 -4.65 -3.87
N HIS A 288 -1.72 -5.22 -4.67
CA HIS A 288 -1.78 -6.63 -5.03
C HIS A 288 -1.65 -7.53 -3.79
N ALA A 289 -0.63 -7.29 -2.95
CA ALA A 289 -0.41 -8.07 -1.73
C ALA A 289 -1.61 -8.01 -0.77
N PHE A 290 -2.22 -6.83 -0.59
CA PHE A 290 -3.39 -6.68 0.26
C PHE A 290 -4.63 -7.35 -0.32
N SER A 291 -4.83 -7.29 -1.64
CA SER A 291 -5.93 -8.00 -2.31
C SER A 291 -5.83 -9.51 -2.08
N THR A 292 -4.63 -10.09 -2.28
CA THR A 292 -4.37 -11.50 -1.99
C THR A 292 -4.68 -11.83 -0.52
N LEU A 293 -4.14 -11.02 0.40
CA LEU A 293 -4.35 -11.23 1.84
C LEU A 293 -5.82 -11.12 2.25
N ALA A 294 -6.56 -10.16 1.69
CA ALA A 294 -7.97 -9.94 2.02
C ALA A 294 -8.85 -11.09 1.53
N ASN A 295 -8.57 -11.65 0.35
CA ASN A 295 -9.28 -12.83 -0.14
C ASN A 295 -8.93 -14.08 0.68
N GLU A 296 -7.66 -14.30 1.03
CA GLU A 296 -7.28 -15.42 1.92
C GLU A 296 -7.91 -15.26 3.32
N ALA A 297 -7.96 -14.03 3.84
CA ALA A 297 -8.63 -13.72 5.10
C ALA A 297 -10.15 -13.95 5.02
N ALA A 298 -10.80 -13.61 3.90
CA ALA A 298 -12.23 -13.87 3.69
C ALA A 298 -12.52 -15.37 3.78
N VAL A 299 -11.74 -16.21 3.09
CA VAL A 299 -11.84 -17.68 3.15
C VAL A 299 -11.62 -18.18 4.58
N ALA A 300 -10.60 -17.69 5.29
CA ALA A 300 -10.33 -18.10 6.66
C ALA A 300 -11.44 -17.69 7.64
N VAL A 301 -12.03 -16.50 7.46
CA VAL A 301 -13.17 -16.03 8.26
C VAL A 301 -14.38 -16.91 8.04
N GLU A 302 -14.68 -17.28 6.80
CA GLU A 302 -15.82 -18.14 6.49
C GLU A 302 -15.62 -19.55 7.05
N ASN A 303 -14.42 -20.11 6.90
CA ASN A 303 -14.08 -21.39 7.53
C ASN A 303 -14.23 -21.35 9.06
N ALA A 304 -13.82 -20.24 9.70
CA ALA A 304 -14.00 -20.05 11.14
C ALA A 304 -15.48 -19.95 11.52
N ARG A 305 -16.32 -19.27 10.72
CA ARG A 305 -17.77 -19.21 10.93
C ARG A 305 -18.43 -20.57 10.80
N SER A 306 -18.17 -21.30 9.71
CA SER A 306 -18.71 -22.64 9.50
C SER A 306 -18.31 -23.58 10.63
N TYR A 307 -17.08 -23.45 11.16
CA TYR A 307 -16.65 -24.24 12.31
C TYR A 307 -17.39 -23.85 13.61
N GLU A 308 -17.57 -22.55 13.87
CA GLU A 308 -18.34 -22.08 15.04
C GLU A 308 -19.82 -22.50 14.96
N GLU A 309 -20.43 -22.47 13.77
CA GLU A 309 -21.80 -22.95 13.53
C GLU A 309 -21.91 -24.46 13.75
N LEU A 310 -20.98 -25.24 13.20
CA LEU A 310 -20.93 -26.68 13.39
C LEU A 310 -20.77 -27.04 14.88
N GLN A 311 -19.92 -26.32 15.61
CA GLN A 311 -19.74 -26.52 17.05
C GLN A 311 -21.04 -26.21 17.81
N LYS A 312 -21.71 -25.10 17.50
CA LYS A 312 -23.00 -24.74 18.12
C LYS A 312 -24.06 -25.80 17.86
N ALA A 313 -24.16 -26.30 16.62
CA ALA A 313 -25.11 -27.34 16.26
C ALA A 313 -24.81 -28.66 17.01
N HIS A 314 -23.54 -29.04 17.11
CA HIS A 314 -23.11 -30.22 17.86
C HIS A 314 -23.45 -30.10 19.36
N ASP A 315 -23.18 -28.94 19.97
CA ASP A 315 -23.48 -28.70 21.38
C ASP A 315 -25.00 -28.71 21.65
N GLN A 316 -25.81 -28.16 20.73
CA GLN A 316 -27.28 -28.23 20.80
C GLN A 316 -27.81 -29.66 20.70
N LEU A 317 -27.25 -30.46 19.78
CA LEU A 317 -27.60 -31.88 19.65
C LEU A 317 -27.28 -32.65 20.94
N ARG A 318 -26.09 -32.42 21.52
CA ARG A 318 -25.70 -33.08 22.78
C ARG A 318 -26.65 -32.74 23.93
N ILE A 319 -26.98 -31.45 24.10
CA ILE A 319 -27.93 -31.00 25.12
C ILE A 319 -29.32 -31.63 24.91
N THR A 320 -29.75 -31.77 23.66
CA THR A 320 -31.06 -32.37 23.34
C THR A 320 -31.05 -33.87 23.59
N TYR A 321 -29.98 -34.57 23.25
CA TYR A 321 -29.81 -35.99 23.52
C TYR A 321 -29.78 -36.30 25.02
N ASP A 322 -29.01 -35.53 25.80
CA ASP A 322 -28.95 -35.67 27.26
C ASP A 322 -30.35 -35.52 27.89
N ARG A 323 -31.13 -34.53 27.41
CA ARG A 323 -32.53 -34.33 27.85
C ARG A 323 -33.44 -35.52 27.51
N LEU A 324 -33.29 -36.12 26.33
CA LEU A 324 -34.09 -37.28 25.92
C LEU A 324 -33.75 -38.51 26.77
N VAL A 325 -32.47 -38.76 27.02
CA VAL A 325 -32.03 -39.88 27.88
C VAL A 325 -32.53 -39.69 29.30
N ASP A 326 -32.47 -38.47 29.84
CA ASP A 326 -33.02 -38.18 31.16
C ASP A 326 -34.53 -38.41 31.20
N GLN A 327 -35.27 -37.96 30.17
CA GLN A 327 -36.71 -38.21 30.05
C GLN A 327 -37.04 -39.72 30.01
N GLU A 328 -36.32 -40.51 29.21
CA GLU A 328 -36.51 -41.96 29.15
C GLU A 328 -36.25 -42.61 30.51
N ARG A 329 -35.19 -42.20 31.23
CA ARG A 329 -34.89 -42.69 32.58
C ARG A 329 -35.98 -42.33 33.58
N PHE A 330 -36.50 -41.11 33.54
CA PHE A 330 -37.61 -40.68 34.41
C PHE A 330 -38.90 -41.45 34.12
N VAL A 331 -39.21 -41.69 32.85
CA VAL A 331 -40.39 -42.48 32.45
C VAL A 331 -40.24 -43.93 32.92
N ALA A 332 -39.07 -44.56 32.69
CA ALA A 332 -38.80 -45.92 33.15
C ALA A 332 -38.90 -46.03 34.68
N ALA A 333 -38.28 -45.11 35.43
CA ALA A 333 -38.37 -45.07 36.88
C ALA A 333 -39.82 -44.90 37.38
N GLY A 334 -40.62 -44.06 36.72
CA GLY A 334 -42.04 -43.88 37.01
C GLY A 334 -42.87 -45.14 36.77
N GLN A 335 -42.61 -45.87 35.69
CA GLN A 335 -43.26 -47.16 35.41
C GLN A 335 -42.88 -48.23 36.43
N PHE A 336 -41.60 -48.33 36.81
CA PHE A 336 -41.16 -49.24 37.87
C PHE A 336 -41.80 -48.91 39.23
N ALA A 337 -41.87 -47.63 39.61
CA ALA A 337 -42.53 -47.20 40.84
C ALA A 337 -44.03 -47.54 40.85
N THR A 338 -44.69 -47.41 39.70
CA THR A 338 -46.12 -47.76 39.54
C THR A 338 -46.33 -49.28 39.61
N GLY A 339 -45.45 -50.06 38.99
CA GLY A 339 -45.47 -51.53 39.04
C GLY A 339 -45.28 -52.07 40.47
N LEU A 340 -44.26 -51.57 41.18
CA LEU A 340 -44.03 -51.92 42.59
C LEU A 340 -45.18 -51.49 43.50
N ALA A 341 -45.77 -50.32 43.27
CA ALA A 341 -46.93 -49.87 44.03
C ALA A 341 -48.17 -50.75 43.81
N HIS A 342 -48.29 -51.38 42.64
CA HIS A 342 -49.39 -52.28 42.33
C HIS A 342 -49.23 -53.64 43.03
N GLU A 343 -48.01 -54.18 43.09
CA GLU A 343 -47.69 -55.42 43.84
C GLU A 343 -47.85 -55.24 45.35
N ILE A 344 -47.45 -54.10 45.92
CA ILE A 344 -47.57 -53.84 47.36
C ILE A 344 -49.06 -53.68 47.79
N LYS A 345 -49.93 -53.24 46.89
CA LYS A 345 -51.37 -53.08 47.15
C LYS A 345 -52.20 -54.36 46.95
N ASN A 346 -51.63 -55.38 46.29
CA ASN A 346 -52.23 -56.71 46.13
C ASN A 346 -51.28 -57.77 46.75
N PRO A 347 -51.27 -57.93 48.08
CA PRO A 347 -50.43 -58.93 48.75
C PRO A 347 -50.82 -60.38 48.42
#